data_AF-A0A221NJV9-F1
#
_entry.id   AF-A0A221NJV9-F1
#
_cell.length_a   1.000
_cell.length_b   1.000
_cell.length_c   1.000
_cell.angle_alpha   90.00
_cell.angle_beta   90.00
_cell.angle_gamma   90.00
#
_symmetry.space_group_name_H-M   'P 1'
#
loop_
_entity.id
_entity.type
_entity.pdbx_description
1 polymer ?
#
loop_
_entity_poly.entity_id
_entity_poly.type
_entity_poly.pdbx_seq_one_letter_code
_entity_poly.pdbx_strand_id
1 'polypeptide(L)'
;MRALNPAPTGNDWPEAPPLLEDLYTVADAVVVGDLLITLLNNTDRVHAASLAQLVNVIAPIMTRPNGPAWKQTTFHPFALTSANAQGQVLQLAVESPSFTSPQHGEVPSISAVATHDLQEVQLAC
;
A
#
# COMPACT_ATOMS: atom_id res chain seq x y z
N MET A 1 15.69 13.57 -8.11
CA MET A 1 16.45 12.52 -8.83
C MET A 1 17.87 12.49 -8.26
N ARG A 2 18.10 11.70 -7.21
CA ARG A 2 19.41 11.61 -6.53
C ARG A 2 20.24 10.55 -7.26
N ALA A 3 21.54 10.81 -7.42
CA ALA A 3 22.45 10.08 -8.30
C ALA A 3 22.30 8.56 -8.22
N LEU A 4 22.23 7.90 -9.38
CA LEU A 4 22.52 6.48 -9.51
C LEU A 4 23.92 6.27 -8.92
N ASN A 5 24.02 5.58 -7.78
CA ASN A 5 25.33 5.20 -7.26
C ASN A 5 26.06 4.44 -8.37
N PRO A 6 27.28 4.85 -8.76
CA PRO A 6 28.04 4.11 -9.76
C PRO A 6 28.16 2.65 -9.29
N ALA A 7 28.00 1.71 -10.23
CA ALA A 7 28.16 0.30 -9.91
C ALA A 7 29.58 0.08 -9.35
N PRO A 8 29.73 -0.58 -8.20
CA PRO A 8 31.04 -0.84 -7.62
C PRO A 8 31.91 -1.68 -8.58
N THR A 9 33.20 -1.40 -8.58
CA THR A 9 34.21 -1.96 -9.51
C THR A 9 35.09 -3.05 -8.88
N GLY A 10 34.92 -3.33 -7.58
CA GLY A 10 35.63 -4.42 -6.91
C GLY A 10 35.49 -4.35 -5.40
N ASN A 11 36.44 -3.67 -4.73
CA ASN A 11 36.50 -3.57 -3.27
C ASN A 11 35.80 -2.31 -2.70
N ASP A 12 35.02 -1.61 -3.53
CA ASP A 12 34.35 -0.33 -3.26
C ASP A 12 32.85 -0.47 -2.99
N TRP A 13 32.37 -1.66 -2.62
CA TRP A 13 30.97 -1.89 -2.28
C TRP A 13 30.56 -1.04 -1.06
N PRO A 14 29.56 -0.14 -1.20
CA PRO A 14 29.10 0.65 -0.07
C PRO A 14 28.31 -0.22 0.90
N GLU A 15 28.48 0.03 2.20
CA GLU A 15 27.63 -0.54 3.25
C GLU A 15 26.34 0.28 3.37
N ALA A 16 25.19 -0.41 3.38
CA ALA A 16 23.85 0.18 3.52
C ALA A 16 23.62 1.47 2.67
N PRO A 17 23.89 1.45 1.35
CA PRO A 17 23.62 2.61 0.51
C PRO A 17 22.11 2.93 0.50
N PRO A 18 21.73 4.21 0.33
CA PRO A 18 20.33 4.62 0.23
C PRO A 18 19.76 4.16 -1.12
N LEU A 19 19.21 2.95 -1.13
CA LEU A 19 18.64 2.32 -2.31
C LEU A 19 17.13 2.25 -2.16
N LEU A 20 16.42 2.55 -3.26
CA LEU A 20 14.96 2.42 -3.34
C LEU A 20 14.23 3.24 -2.25
N GLU A 21 14.80 4.36 -1.80
CA GLU A 21 14.18 5.28 -0.83
C GLU A 21 13.18 6.21 -1.53
N ASP A 22 12.12 5.64 -2.10
CA ASP A 22 11.09 6.37 -2.82
C ASP A 22 10.29 7.28 -1.87
N LEU A 23 9.92 8.45 -2.37
CA LEU A 23 9.05 9.40 -1.66
C LEU A 23 7.65 9.32 -2.24
N TYR A 24 6.70 8.84 -1.44
CA TYR A 24 5.33 8.61 -1.90
C TYR A 24 4.45 9.85 -1.81
N THR A 25 3.62 10.03 -2.83
CA THR A 25 2.60 11.07 -2.94
C THR A 25 1.28 10.59 -2.32
N VAL A 26 0.28 11.49 -2.25
CA VAL A 26 -1.08 11.10 -1.86
C VAL A 26 -1.71 10.15 -2.88
N ALA A 27 -1.43 10.34 -4.18
CA ALA A 27 -1.93 9.45 -5.22
C ALA A 27 -1.42 7.99 -5.02
N ASP A 28 -0.15 7.83 -4.66
CA ASP A 28 0.41 6.50 -4.35
C ASP A 28 -0.29 5.85 -3.15
N ALA A 29 -0.63 6.64 -2.13
CA ALA A 29 -1.38 6.14 -0.98
C ALA A 29 -2.81 5.71 -1.35
N VAL A 30 -3.49 6.42 -2.26
CA VAL A 30 -4.81 6.01 -2.77
C VAL A 30 -4.70 4.68 -3.51
N VAL A 31 -3.68 4.51 -4.35
CA VAL A 31 -3.43 3.25 -5.06
C VAL A 31 -3.13 2.11 -4.07
N VAL A 32 -2.32 2.34 -3.04
CA VAL A 32 -2.08 1.34 -1.97
C VAL A 32 -3.39 0.96 -1.28
N GLY A 33 -4.26 1.93 -0.99
CA GLY A 33 -5.60 1.67 -0.45
C GLY A 33 -6.42 0.75 -1.36
N ASP A 34 -6.48 1.04 -2.66
CA ASP A 34 -7.20 0.24 -3.65
C ASP A 34 -6.63 -1.19 -3.80
N LEU A 35 -5.31 -1.35 -3.75
CA LEU A 35 -4.66 -2.66 -3.73
C LEU A 35 -5.03 -3.47 -2.48
N LEU A 36 -5.13 -2.82 -1.31
CA LEU A 36 -5.56 -3.47 -0.08
C LEU A 36 -7.03 -3.90 -0.16
N ILE A 37 -7.91 -3.06 -0.73
CA ILE A 37 -9.31 -3.40 -1.00
C ILE A 37 -9.37 -4.64 -1.91
N THR A 38 -8.57 -4.67 -2.97
CA THR A 38 -8.49 -5.80 -3.90
C THR A 38 -8.05 -7.08 -3.18
N LEU A 39 -7.03 -7.03 -2.32
CA LEU A 39 -6.60 -8.19 -1.54
C LEU A 39 -7.72 -8.71 -0.63
N LEU A 40 -8.43 -7.81 0.06
CA LEU A 40 -9.55 -8.18 0.94
C LEU A 40 -10.70 -8.84 0.16
N ASN A 41 -11.06 -8.30 -1.01
CA ASN A 41 -12.10 -8.86 -1.88
C ASN A 41 -11.72 -10.23 -2.49
N ASN A 42 -10.47 -10.68 -2.36
CA ASN A 42 -9.98 -11.97 -2.87
C ASN A 42 -9.46 -12.89 -1.75
N THR A 43 -9.93 -12.69 -0.51
CA THR A 43 -9.53 -13.48 0.67
C THR A 43 -9.99 -14.93 0.65
N ASP A 44 -10.88 -15.31 -0.27
CA ASP A 44 -11.24 -16.71 -0.55
C ASP A 44 -10.06 -17.50 -1.14
N ARG A 45 -9.07 -16.82 -1.72
CA ARG A 45 -7.83 -17.41 -2.29
C ARG A 45 -6.55 -16.86 -1.67
N VAL A 46 -6.51 -15.56 -1.38
CA VAL A 46 -5.31 -14.87 -0.90
C VAL A 46 -5.33 -14.84 0.62
N HIS A 47 -4.72 -15.85 1.23
CA HIS A 47 -4.67 -15.99 2.70
C HIS A 47 -3.51 -15.24 3.36
N ALA A 48 -2.55 -14.75 2.58
CA ALA A 48 -1.39 -14.01 3.07
C ALA A 48 -0.91 -13.00 2.03
N ALA A 49 -0.47 -11.83 2.51
CA ALA A 49 0.15 -10.78 1.71
C ALA A 49 1.27 -10.10 2.52
N SER A 50 2.25 -9.52 1.85
CA SER A 50 3.35 -8.78 2.48
C SER A 50 3.63 -7.51 1.70
N LEU A 51 3.51 -6.36 2.37
CA LEU A 51 3.88 -5.08 1.78
C LEU A 51 5.41 -5.00 1.67
N ALA A 52 5.91 -4.96 0.43
CA ALA A 52 7.33 -4.80 0.14
C ALA A 52 7.66 -3.29 0.04
N GLN A 53 8.49 -2.71 0.92
CA GLN A 53 9.03 -3.27 2.18
C GLN A 53 8.56 -2.43 3.38
N LEU A 54 9.13 -2.68 4.57
CA LEU A 54 8.63 -2.09 5.81
C LEU A 54 9.32 -0.77 6.19
N VAL A 55 10.65 -0.66 6.01
CA VAL A 55 11.44 0.52 6.43
C VAL A 55 12.43 0.93 5.33
N ASN A 56 12.47 2.24 5.01
CA ASN A 56 13.33 2.90 4.00
C ASN A 56 13.12 2.45 2.55
N VAL A 57 13.34 1.17 2.25
CA VAL A 57 13.27 0.60 0.90
C VAL A 57 11.81 0.45 0.49
N ILE A 58 11.34 1.24 -0.48
CA ILE A 58 9.95 1.27 -1.00
C ILE A 58 8.91 1.09 0.12
N ALA A 59 9.07 1.88 1.20
CA ALA A 59 8.50 1.57 2.50
C ALA A 59 7.49 2.62 2.99
N PRO A 60 6.51 2.23 3.81
CA PRO A 60 5.63 3.17 4.50
C PRO A 60 6.31 3.89 5.68
N ILE A 61 7.40 3.34 6.23
CA ILE A 61 8.14 3.92 7.35
C ILE A 61 9.53 4.33 6.86
N MET A 62 9.95 5.54 7.19
CA MET A 62 11.27 6.06 6.84
C MET A 62 12.05 6.39 8.10
N THR A 63 13.37 6.27 8.02
CA THR A 63 14.32 6.60 9.08
C THR A 63 15.52 7.33 8.47
N ARG A 64 16.31 8.00 9.32
CA ARG A 64 17.65 8.47 8.97
C ARG A 64 18.65 8.01 10.01
N PRO A 65 19.91 7.70 9.63
CA PRO A 65 20.97 7.47 10.61
C PRO A 65 21.05 8.62 11.61
N ASN A 66 21.01 8.29 12.91
CA ASN A 66 21.01 9.26 14.01
C ASN A 66 19.88 10.33 13.92
N GLY A 67 18.78 10.01 13.25
CA GLY A 67 17.67 10.92 12.99
C GLY A 67 16.31 10.34 13.38
N PRO A 68 15.23 11.08 13.09
CA PRO A 68 13.88 10.64 13.41
C PRO A 68 13.40 9.51 12.48
N ALA A 69 12.39 8.79 12.94
CA ALA A 69 11.52 7.98 12.09
C ALA A 69 10.25 8.77 11.72
N TRP A 70 9.76 8.62 10.50
CA TRP A 70 8.51 9.24 10.06
C TRP A 70 7.69 8.31 9.15
N LYS A 71 6.40 8.64 9.02
CA LYS A 71 5.43 7.91 8.20
C LYS A 71 5.39 8.52 6.80
N GLN A 72 5.39 7.70 5.76
CA GLN A 72 5.04 8.11 4.40
C GLN A 72 3.52 8.16 4.23
N THR A 73 3.05 8.74 3.13
CA THR A 73 1.61 8.78 2.79
C THR A 73 1.00 7.37 2.76
N THR A 74 1.71 6.38 2.23
CA THR A 74 1.30 4.97 2.12
C THR A 74 1.19 4.23 3.46
N PHE A 75 1.76 4.78 4.55
CA PHE A 75 1.59 4.23 5.90
C PHE A 75 0.13 4.20 6.33
N HIS A 76 -0.60 5.28 6.02
CA HIS A 76 -1.95 5.50 6.53
C HIS A 76 -2.98 4.48 6.06
N PRO A 77 -3.13 4.19 4.75
CA PRO A 77 -4.06 3.16 4.29
C PRO A 77 -3.69 1.78 4.86
N PHE A 78 -2.40 1.41 4.87
CA PHE A 78 -1.99 0.12 5.43
C PHE A 78 -2.32 0.00 6.92
N ALA A 79 -2.00 1.03 7.72
CA ALA A 79 -2.27 1.04 9.15
C ALA A 79 -3.77 1.00 9.47
N LEU A 80 -4.59 1.76 8.72
CA LEU A 80 -6.05 1.75 8.88
C LEU A 80 -6.65 0.39 8.54
N THR A 81 -6.26 -0.19 7.39
CA THR A 81 -6.74 -1.51 6.99
C THR A 81 -6.29 -2.58 7.99
N SER A 82 -5.02 -2.59 8.38
CA SER A 82 -4.51 -3.60 9.33
C SER A 82 -5.17 -3.52 10.71
N ALA A 83 -5.57 -2.33 11.16
CA ALA A 83 -6.23 -2.17 12.45
C ALA A 83 -7.71 -2.58 12.42
N ASN A 84 -8.42 -2.28 11.33
CA ASN A 84 -9.90 -2.36 11.31
C ASN A 84 -10.45 -3.51 10.45
N ALA A 85 -9.72 -4.00 9.45
CA ALA A 85 -10.21 -5.06 8.57
C ALA A 85 -10.09 -6.43 9.24
N GLN A 86 -11.06 -6.76 10.09
CA GLN A 86 -11.14 -8.01 10.85
C GLN A 86 -12.46 -8.76 10.56
N GLY A 87 -12.49 -10.05 10.89
CA GLY A 87 -13.69 -10.87 10.71
C GLY A 87 -13.89 -11.33 9.26
N GLN A 88 -15.13 -11.23 8.77
CA GLN A 88 -15.51 -11.71 7.44
C GLN A 88 -15.61 -10.57 6.43
N VAL A 89 -15.10 -10.79 5.22
CA VAL A 89 -15.33 -9.88 4.09
C VAL A 89 -16.71 -10.15 3.49
N LEU A 90 -17.49 -9.08 3.28
CA LEU A 90 -18.83 -9.17 2.69
C LEU A 90 -18.76 -8.95 1.17
N GLN A 91 -19.62 -9.67 0.43
CA GLN A 91 -19.83 -9.41 -0.99
C GLN A 91 -20.71 -8.17 -1.16
N LEU A 92 -20.13 -7.07 -1.64
CA LEU A 92 -20.84 -5.82 -1.86
C LEU A 92 -21.47 -5.74 -3.25
N ALA A 93 -22.66 -5.18 -3.33
CA ALA A 93 -23.27 -4.71 -4.58
C ALA A 93 -22.97 -3.21 -4.72
N VAL A 94 -21.84 -2.88 -5.36
CA VAL A 94 -21.38 -1.49 -5.54
C VAL A 94 -21.85 -0.98 -6.89
N GLU A 95 -22.61 0.11 -6.90
CA GLU A 95 -22.93 0.88 -8.09
C GLU A 95 -22.09 2.15 -8.13
N SER A 96 -21.37 2.37 -9.23
CA SER A 96 -20.57 3.58 -9.43
C SER A 96 -20.57 4.01 -10.89
N PRO A 97 -20.31 5.30 -11.20
CA PRO A 97 -19.90 5.71 -12.53
C PRO A 97 -18.65 4.94 -13.00
N SER A 98 -18.39 4.95 -14.30
CA SER A 98 -17.15 4.45 -14.90
C SER A 98 -16.37 5.58 -15.58
N PHE A 99 -15.08 5.35 -15.79
CA PHE A 99 -14.23 6.20 -16.63
C PHE A 99 -13.38 5.33 -17.56
N THR A 100 -13.01 5.88 -18.72
CA THR A 100 -12.14 5.19 -19.68
C THR A 100 -10.68 5.36 -19.29
N SER A 101 -10.05 4.27 -18.85
CA SER A 101 -8.61 4.15 -18.70
C SER A 101 -7.96 3.84 -20.06
N PRO A 102 -6.90 4.56 -20.47
CA PRO A 102 -6.18 4.27 -21.71
C PRO A 102 -5.61 2.85 -21.80
N GLN A 103 -5.26 2.25 -20.65
CA GLN A 103 -4.62 0.94 -20.59
C GLN A 103 -5.61 -0.20 -20.27
N HIS A 104 -6.74 0.12 -19.66
CA HIS A 104 -7.66 -0.88 -19.09
C HIS A 104 -9.11 -0.78 -19.61
N GLY A 105 -9.42 0.17 -20.50
CA GLY A 105 -10.78 0.36 -21.01
C GLY A 105 -11.69 0.99 -19.96
N GLU A 106 -12.97 0.62 -19.93
CA GLU A 106 -13.92 1.11 -18.93
C GLU A 106 -13.64 0.50 -17.55
N VAL A 107 -13.41 1.37 -16.55
CA VAL A 107 -13.12 0.99 -15.17
C VAL A 107 -14.11 1.67 -14.22
N PRO A 108 -14.65 0.99 -13.20
CA PRO A 108 -15.45 1.62 -12.15
C PRO A 108 -14.66 2.74 -11.45
N SER A 109 -15.32 3.85 -11.12
CA SER A 109 -14.69 4.96 -10.41
C SER A 109 -14.53 4.73 -8.91
N ILE A 110 -15.21 3.73 -8.36
CA ILE A 110 -15.17 3.39 -6.93
C ILE A 110 -14.81 1.91 -6.76
N SER A 111 -13.89 1.66 -5.83
CA SER A 111 -13.53 0.35 -5.31
C SER A 111 -13.83 0.34 -3.82
N ALA A 112 -14.47 -0.72 -3.32
CA ALA A 112 -14.91 -0.80 -1.94
C ALA A 112 -14.85 -2.23 -1.40
N VAL A 113 -14.70 -2.34 -0.08
CA VAL A 113 -14.82 -3.58 0.68
C VAL A 113 -15.46 -3.28 2.03
N ALA A 114 -16.24 -4.23 2.54
CA ALA A 114 -16.76 -4.17 3.90
C ALA A 114 -16.33 -5.41 4.66
N THR A 115 -15.87 -5.19 5.89
CA THR A 115 -15.58 -6.25 6.85
C THR A 115 -16.63 -6.23 7.95
N HIS A 116 -17.07 -7.41 8.36
CA HIS A 116 -18.01 -7.58 9.45
C HIS A 116 -17.38 -8.48 10.50
N ASP A 117 -17.14 -7.90 11.67
CA ASP A 117 -16.88 -8.66 12.88
C ASP A 117 -18.22 -8.97 13.56
N LEU A 118 -18.49 -10.24 13.84
CA LEU A 118 -19.72 -10.66 14.51
C LEU A 118 -19.81 -10.17 15.97
N GLN A 119 -18.76 -9.51 16.48
CA GLN A 119 -18.72 -8.88 17.79
C GLN A 119 -18.88 -7.34 17.76
N GLU A 120 -18.57 -6.65 16.65
CA GLU A 120 -18.82 -5.20 16.46
C GLU A 120 -19.01 -4.83 14.96
N VAL A 121 -20.04 -4.04 14.66
CA VAL A 121 -20.29 -3.51 13.30
C VAL A 121 -19.51 -2.21 13.10
N GLN A 122 -18.50 -2.22 12.22
CA GLN A 122 -17.85 -1.00 11.72
C GLN A 122 -17.93 -0.92 10.18
N LEU A 123 -18.41 0.22 9.67
CA LEU A 123 -18.42 0.56 8.25
C LEU A 123 -17.15 1.37 7.94
N ALA A 124 -16.26 0.82 7.09
CA ALA A 124 -15.19 1.61 6.47
C ALA A 124 -15.75 2.21 5.17
N CYS A 125 -15.80 3.55 5.10
CA CYS A 125 -16.15 4.32 3.91
C CYS A 125 -14.90 4.73 3.14
#